data_AF-A0A4Y9UPJ4-F1
#
_entry.id   AF-A0A4Y9UPJ4-F1
#
_cell.length_a   1.000
_cell.length_b   1.000
_cell.length_c   1.000
_cell.angle_alpha   90.00
_cell.angle_beta   90.00
_cell.angle_gamma   90.00
#
_symmetry.space_group_name_H-M   'P 1'
#
loop_
_entity.id
_entity.type
_entity.pdbx_description
1 polymer ?
#
loop_
_entity_poly.entity_id
_entity_poly.type
_entity_poly.pdbx_seq_one_letter_code
_entity_poly.pdbx_strand_id
1 'polypeptide(L)'
;MTDVRVHKVRFEPVGIEMEVEEGETVLDAAFRQGISLMHGCKEGQCGSCKSKLIEGDIELLKYSTFALPDYESETGHVLLCRTHVYSDIGVELLNYDEDLLSRSIAVKAFSGHVAGISALTSDIRLLEIEIERPMKFWAGQYVDLTLQDGTITRAFSMANPPGEGTNLRFIIKKYPNGAFSSQLDGKLAVGDAVIAKGPYGTCFRREERPGPMLLIGGGSGMSPLWSILADHIGSGEQRPVRFFYGARTRADLFYLDELAAIAARLNDFKFVPALSHVETGDGWDGETGLIHEVVLRHLREEKLSGAIDAYACGPTPMIDAVLPVLQMNGVEPDHIFFDKFTPAVR
;
A
#
# COMPACT_ATOMS: atom_id res chain seq x y z
N MET A 1 -25.30 -11.10 23.81
CA MET A 1 -25.32 -10.22 22.63
C MET A 1 -25.90 -8.90 23.09
N THR A 2 -25.02 -7.95 23.43
CA THR A 2 -25.42 -6.55 23.61
C THR A 2 -25.88 -6.06 22.25
N ASP A 3 -27.09 -5.49 22.20
CA ASP A 3 -27.64 -4.89 20.99
C ASP A 3 -26.80 -3.65 20.67
N VAL A 4 -25.89 -3.78 19.72
CA VAL A 4 -25.01 -2.67 19.31
C VAL A 4 -25.87 -1.75 18.45
N ARG A 5 -25.99 -0.48 18.83
CA ARG A 5 -26.75 0.50 18.05
C ARG A 5 -26.07 0.73 16.71
N VAL A 6 -26.89 0.92 15.68
CA VAL A 6 -26.45 1.10 14.31
C VAL A 6 -27.02 2.41 13.77
N HIS A 7 -26.18 3.19 13.10
CA HIS A 7 -26.53 4.45 12.48
C HIS A 7 -26.18 4.42 10.99
N LYS A 8 -26.87 5.22 10.18
CA LYS A 8 -26.61 5.32 8.74
C LYS A 8 -25.65 6.45 8.43
N VAL A 9 -24.71 6.18 7.53
CA VAL A 9 -23.83 7.21 6.95
C VAL A 9 -24.11 7.30 5.47
N ARG A 10 -24.45 8.49 4.99
CA ARG A 10 -24.63 8.78 3.56
C ARG A 10 -23.46 9.62 3.06
N PHE A 11 -22.84 9.17 1.96
CA PHE A 11 -21.74 9.84 1.30
C PHE A 11 -22.20 10.62 0.06
N GLU A 12 -21.95 11.92 0.06
CA GLU A 12 -22.13 12.82 -1.08
C GLU A 12 -20.77 13.13 -1.72
N PRO A 13 -20.69 13.34 -3.04
CA PRO A 13 -21.79 13.31 -4.03
C PRO A 13 -22.11 11.91 -4.57
N VAL A 14 -21.44 10.86 -4.08
CA VAL A 14 -21.49 9.51 -4.67
C VAL A 14 -22.80 8.75 -4.38
N GLY A 15 -23.61 9.22 -3.44
CA GLY A 15 -24.90 8.63 -3.08
C GLY A 15 -24.82 7.25 -2.44
N ILE A 16 -23.67 6.87 -1.89
CA ILE A 16 -23.45 5.59 -1.21
C ILE A 16 -23.92 5.70 0.23
N GLU A 17 -24.67 4.69 0.70
CA GLU A 17 -25.08 4.57 2.10
C GLU A 17 -24.46 3.34 2.74
N MET A 18 -24.18 3.42 4.04
CA MET A 18 -23.67 2.31 4.82
C MET A 18 -24.09 2.38 6.28
N GLU A 19 -24.01 1.24 6.97
CA GLU A 19 -24.34 1.12 8.38
C GLU A 19 -23.09 1.15 9.26
N VAL A 20 -23.08 1.97 10.31
CA VAL A 20 -21.97 2.08 11.27
C VAL A 20 -22.46 1.67 12.64
N GLU A 21 -21.78 0.69 13.24
CA GLU A 21 -22.04 0.25 14.60
C GLU A 21 -21.44 1.26 15.62
N GLU A 22 -22.13 1.53 16.72
CA GLU A 22 -21.53 2.32 17.81
C GLU A 22 -20.28 1.60 18.36
N GLY A 23 -19.13 2.28 18.30
CA GLY A 23 -17.84 1.75 18.76
C GLY A 23 -16.85 1.38 17.65
N GLU A 24 -17.25 1.43 16.38
CA GLU A 24 -16.33 1.42 15.25
C GLU A 24 -16.22 2.80 14.58
N THR A 25 -15.16 3.00 13.80
CA THR A 25 -14.99 4.23 13.02
C THR A 25 -15.75 4.16 11.71
N VAL A 26 -16.12 5.31 11.14
CA VAL A 26 -16.73 5.40 9.81
C VAL A 26 -15.89 4.65 8.77
N LEU A 27 -14.56 4.77 8.83
CA LEU A 27 -13.67 4.05 7.91
C LEU A 27 -13.69 2.52 8.13
N ASP A 28 -13.71 2.05 9.37
CA ASP A 28 -13.77 0.60 9.66
C ASP A 28 -15.10 -0.01 9.20
N ALA A 29 -16.21 0.70 9.40
CA ALA A 29 -17.52 0.30 8.90
C ALA A 29 -17.56 0.23 7.37
N ALA A 30 -16.92 1.19 6.69
CA ALA A 30 -16.76 1.18 5.24
C ALA A 30 -15.98 -0.06 4.78
N PHE A 31 -14.86 -0.37 5.43
CA PHE A 31 -14.09 -1.58 5.14
C PHE A 31 -14.89 -2.87 5.35
N ARG A 32 -15.65 -2.96 6.46
CA ARG A 32 -16.51 -4.11 6.78
C ARG A 32 -17.55 -4.36 5.69
N GLN A 33 -18.07 -3.29 5.09
CA GLN A 33 -19.09 -3.36 4.04
C GLN A 33 -18.53 -3.36 2.61
N GLY A 34 -17.20 -3.24 2.46
CA GLY A 34 -16.57 -3.18 1.15
C GLY A 34 -16.88 -1.88 0.42
N ILE A 35 -16.71 -0.76 1.11
CA ILE A 35 -16.72 0.59 0.53
C ILE A 35 -15.31 1.15 0.66
N SER A 36 -14.64 1.32 -0.48
CA SER A 36 -13.27 1.80 -0.53
C SER A 36 -13.22 3.33 -0.46
N LEU A 37 -13.08 3.85 0.75
CA LEU A 37 -12.84 5.27 0.99
C LEU A 37 -11.35 5.60 0.89
N MET A 38 -11.02 6.82 0.46
CA MET A 38 -9.63 7.29 0.43
C MET A 38 -9.02 7.28 1.84
N HIS A 39 -7.88 6.61 2.02
CA HIS A 39 -7.20 6.51 3.30
C HIS A 39 -5.70 6.22 3.12
N GLY A 40 -4.93 6.39 4.19
CA GLY A 40 -3.50 6.07 4.24
C GLY A 40 -3.14 5.39 5.56
N CYS A 41 -2.89 6.19 6.61
CA CYS A 41 -2.35 5.68 7.88
C CYS A 41 -3.34 4.98 8.82
N LYS A 42 -4.66 5.16 8.64
CA LYS A 42 -5.73 4.70 9.59
C LYS A 42 -5.63 5.23 11.05
N GLU A 43 -4.61 6.03 11.39
CA GLU A 43 -4.31 6.49 12.75
C GLU A 43 -4.44 8.02 12.95
N GLY A 44 -5.05 8.73 11.98
CA GLY A 44 -5.27 10.18 12.09
C GLY A 44 -4.01 11.03 11.95
N GLN A 45 -3.01 10.56 11.21
CA GLN A 45 -1.72 11.24 11.00
C GLN A 45 -1.56 11.85 9.59
N CYS A 46 -2.19 11.26 8.56
CA CYS A 46 -1.91 11.60 7.16
C CYS A 46 -2.91 12.56 6.49
N GLY A 47 -4.12 12.70 7.02
CA GLY A 47 -5.18 13.53 6.41
C GLY A 47 -5.86 12.96 5.14
N SER A 48 -5.45 11.80 4.62
CA SER A 48 -6.01 11.25 3.36
C SER A 48 -7.52 10.95 3.41
N CYS A 49 -8.05 10.58 4.58
CA CYS A 49 -9.48 10.32 4.78
C CYS A 49 -10.27 11.56 5.22
N LYS A 50 -9.77 12.77 4.91
CA LYS A 50 -10.43 14.01 5.29
C LYS A 50 -11.71 14.18 4.47
N SER A 51 -12.79 14.53 5.15
CA SER A 51 -14.10 14.76 4.57
C SER A 51 -14.81 15.84 5.37
N LYS A 52 -16.00 16.27 4.93
CA LYS A 52 -16.76 17.30 5.63
C LYS A 52 -18.09 16.72 6.14
N LEU A 53 -18.37 16.94 7.41
CA LEU A 53 -19.65 16.57 8.00
C LEU A 53 -20.72 17.54 7.49
N ILE A 54 -21.81 17.00 6.96
CA ILE A 54 -22.98 17.76 6.52
C ILE A 54 -23.96 17.91 7.69
N GLU A 55 -24.29 16.80 8.35
CA GLU A 55 -25.23 16.73 9.46
C GLU A 55 -24.98 15.51 10.35
N GLY A 56 -25.55 15.53 11.55
CA GLY A 56 -25.52 14.44 12.53
C GLY A 56 -24.46 14.60 13.63
N ASP A 57 -24.46 13.67 14.58
CA ASP A 57 -23.66 13.72 15.80
C ASP A 57 -22.48 12.74 15.74
N ILE A 58 -21.29 13.27 16.01
CA ILE A 58 -20.05 12.50 15.94
C ILE A 58 -19.14 12.76 17.14
N GLU A 59 -18.18 11.87 17.33
CA GLU A 59 -17.01 12.10 18.18
C GLU A 59 -15.75 11.76 17.39
N LEU A 60 -14.77 12.66 17.43
CA LEU A 60 -13.45 12.40 16.85
C LEU A 60 -12.52 11.84 17.92
N LEU A 61 -12.02 10.63 17.69
CA LEU A 61 -10.91 10.07 18.44
C LEU A 61 -9.64 10.91 18.24
N LYS A 62 -8.64 10.76 19.13
CA LYS A 62 -7.36 11.47 19.03
C LYS A 62 -6.75 11.40 17.63
N TYR A 63 -6.35 12.55 17.10
CA TYR A 63 -5.67 12.74 15.81
C TYR A 63 -4.53 13.77 15.93
N SER A 64 -3.75 13.94 14.88
CA SER A 64 -2.71 14.97 14.78
C SER A 64 -3.26 16.25 14.16
N THR A 65 -2.91 17.41 14.72
CA THR A 65 -3.25 18.73 14.14
C THR A 65 -2.59 18.98 12.78
N PHE A 66 -1.58 18.18 12.42
CA PHE A 66 -1.05 18.16 11.06
C PHE A 66 -2.06 17.53 10.06
N ALA A 67 -2.79 16.50 10.47
CA ALA A 67 -3.75 15.80 9.62
C ALA A 67 -5.07 16.58 9.49
N LEU A 68 -5.52 17.18 10.59
CA LEU A 68 -6.72 18.00 10.68
C LEU A 68 -6.42 19.21 11.59
N PRO A 69 -6.00 20.35 11.02
CA PRO A 69 -5.80 21.58 11.76
C PRO A 69 -7.08 22.09 12.42
N ASP A 70 -6.92 22.83 13.52
CA ASP A 70 -8.06 23.30 14.34
C ASP A 70 -9.09 24.08 13.51
N TYR A 71 -8.63 24.98 12.61
CA TYR A 71 -9.51 25.77 11.75
C TYR A 71 -10.36 24.92 10.77
N GLU A 72 -9.90 23.73 10.38
CA GLU A 72 -10.67 22.83 9.55
C GLU A 72 -11.71 22.08 10.39
N SER A 73 -11.32 21.62 11.58
CA SER A 73 -12.23 20.94 12.50
C SER A 73 -13.39 21.86 12.94
N GLU A 74 -13.11 23.14 13.17
CA GLU A 74 -14.11 24.17 13.50
C GLU A 74 -15.09 24.44 12.36
N THR A 75 -14.72 24.13 11.12
CA THR A 75 -15.56 24.29 9.92
C THR A 75 -16.25 22.99 9.51
N GLY A 76 -16.25 21.97 10.37
CA GLY A 76 -16.95 20.70 10.17
C GLY A 76 -16.15 19.66 9.38
N HIS A 77 -14.85 19.85 9.18
CA HIS A 77 -14.01 18.79 8.61
C HIS A 77 -13.74 17.69 9.62
N VAL A 78 -13.70 16.46 9.13
CA VAL A 78 -13.54 15.23 9.92
C VAL A 78 -12.53 14.30 9.26
N LEU A 79 -11.96 13.38 10.06
CA LEU A 79 -11.13 12.29 9.55
C LEU A 79 -11.91 10.99 9.72
N LEU A 80 -12.37 10.37 8.63
CA LEU A 80 -13.24 9.18 8.70
C LEU A 80 -12.62 8.00 9.49
N CYS A 81 -11.28 7.89 9.50
CA CYS A 81 -10.57 6.90 10.31
C CYS A 81 -10.61 7.14 11.82
N ARG A 82 -11.06 8.32 12.27
CA ARG A 82 -11.16 8.74 13.67
C ARG A 82 -12.58 9.14 14.06
N THR A 83 -13.55 9.06 13.17
CA THR A 83 -14.94 9.47 13.43
C THR A 83 -15.77 8.31 13.95
N HIS A 84 -16.29 8.43 15.17
CA HIS A 84 -17.41 7.62 15.69
C HIS A 84 -18.71 8.40 15.50
N VAL A 85 -19.83 7.69 15.32
CA VAL A 85 -21.15 8.29 15.06
C VAL A 85 -22.14 7.89 16.16
N TYR A 86 -23.06 8.81 16.49
CA TYR A 86 -24.11 8.60 17.49
C TYR A 86 -25.52 8.96 16.99
N SER A 87 -25.63 9.34 15.72
CA SER A 87 -26.88 9.47 14.97
C SER A 87 -26.60 9.22 13.48
N ASP A 88 -27.65 9.14 12.66
CA ASP A 88 -27.51 9.12 11.20
C ASP A 88 -26.81 10.40 10.74
N ILE A 89 -25.78 10.27 9.90
CA ILE A 89 -24.96 11.40 9.44
C ILE A 89 -24.86 11.48 7.92
N GLY A 90 -24.72 12.71 7.42
CA GLY A 90 -24.33 13.00 6.04
C GLY A 90 -22.87 13.43 5.98
N VAL A 91 -22.11 12.91 5.02
CA VAL A 91 -20.69 13.23 4.82
C VAL A 91 -20.43 13.59 3.36
N GLU A 92 -19.83 14.75 3.14
CA GLU A 92 -19.29 15.16 1.84
C GLU A 92 -17.85 14.63 1.71
N LEU A 93 -17.64 13.71 0.76
CA LEU A 93 -16.34 13.19 0.41
C LEU A 93 -15.57 14.24 -0.39
N LEU A 94 -14.54 14.81 0.23
CA LEU A 94 -13.65 15.77 -0.44
C LEU A 94 -12.68 15.10 -1.42
N ASN A 95 -12.31 13.85 -1.12
CA ASN A 95 -11.45 13.03 -1.97
C ASN A 95 -12.14 11.67 -2.17
N TYR A 96 -12.59 11.39 -3.38
CA TYR A 96 -13.11 10.10 -3.79
C TYR A 96 -12.65 9.77 -5.22
N ASP A 97 -12.63 8.49 -5.53
CA ASP A 97 -12.33 7.97 -6.85
C ASP A 97 -13.40 6.93 -7.16
N GLU A 98 -14.19 7.18 -8.21
CA GLU A 98 -15.30 6.30 -8.61
C GLU A 98 -14.81 4.92 -9.03
N ASP A 99 -13.63 4.82 -9.64
CA ASP A 99 -13.02 3.54 -10.01
C ASP A 99 -12.66 2.76 -8.74
N LEU A 100 -12.07 3.42 -7.73
CA LEU A 100 -11.82 2.80 -6.42
C LEU A 100 -13.10 2.30 -5.76
N LEU A 101 -14.17 3.10 -5.76
CA LEU A 101 -15.45 2.71 -5.17
C LEU A 101 -16.03 1.47 -5.88
N SER A 102 -15.97 1.41 -7.20
CA SER A 102 -16.46 0.27 -7.98
C SER A 102 -15.64 -1.02 -7.77
N ARG A 103 -14.36 -0.88 -7.40
CA ARG A 103 -13.42 -1.98 -7.18
C ARG A 103 -13.33 -2.42 -5.72
N SER A 104 -14.26 -1.99 -4.88
CA SER A 104 -14.19 -2.24 -3.45
C SER A 104 -14.33 -3.74 -3.12
N ILE A 105 -13.49 -4.21 -2.20
CA ILE A 105 -13.53 -5.57 -1.67
C ILE A 105 -13.75 -5.48 -0.16
N ALA A 106 -14.77 -6.18 0.33
CA ALA A 106 -15.06 -6.21 1.77
C ALA A 106 -13.90 -6.84 2.55
N VAL A 107 -13.47 -6.12 3.60
CA VAL A 107 -12.41 -6.57 4.49
C VAL A 107 -12.90 -7.72 5.35
N LYS A 108 -12.17 -8.83 5.33
CA LYS A 108 -12.47 -10.03 6.11
C LYS A 108 -11.23 -10.49 6.85
N ALA A 109 -11.45 -11.25 7.92
CA ALA A 109 -10.41 -12.00 8.59
C ALA A 109 -10.28 -13.41 7.97
N PHE A 110 -9.04 -13.84 7.85
CA PHE A 110 -8.64 -15.14 7.32
C PHE A 110 -7.64 -15.76 8.28
N SER A 111 -8.00 -16.89 8.85
CA SER A 111 -7.07 -17.71 9.63
C SER A 111 -6.10 -18.40 8.68
N GLY A 112 -4.87 -18.55 9.12
CA GLY A 112 -3.82 -19.24 8.37
C GLY A 112 -2.65 -19.60 9.26
N HIS A 113 -1.58 -20.05 8.61
CA HIS A 113 -0.34 -20.40 9.27
C HIS A 113 0.86 -20.00 8.42
N VAL A 114 2.00 -19.82 9.08
CA VAL A 114 3.28 -19.55 8.40
C VAL A 114 3.67 -20.78 7.59
N ALA A 115 3.82 -20.61 6.29
CA ALA A 115 4.24 -21.66 5.37
C ALA A 115 5.77 -21.64 5.13
N GLY A 116 6.39 -20.46 5.21
CA GLY A 116 7.81 -20.31 4.92
C GLY A 116 8.38 -18.97 5.38
N ILE A 117 9.66 -18.99 5.76
CA ILE A 117 10.43 -17.77 6.03
C ILE A 117 11.82 -17.95 5.40
N SER A 118 12.20 -17.04 4.51
CA SER A 118 13.53 -17.06 3.87
C SER A 118 14.18 -15.69 3.86
N ALA A 119 15.52 -15.66 3.81
CA ALA A 119 16.28 -14.42 3.73
C ALA A 119 16.46 -13.99 2.28
N LEU A 120 16.11 -12.74 1.96
CA LEU A 120 16.38 -12.12 0.67
C LEU A 120 17.64 -11.25 0.72
N THR A 121 17.84 -10.56 1.83
CA THR A 121 19.06 -9.77 2.12
C THR A 121 19.41 -9.90 3.60
N SER A 122 20.41 -9.15 4.07
CA SER A 122 20.77 -9.11 5.49
C SER A 122 19.59 -8.65 6.40
N ASP A 123 18.76 -7.72 5.92
CA ASP A 123 17.66 -7.11 6.66
C ASP A 123 16.27 -7.30 6.01
N ILE A 124 16.15 -8.03 4.91
CA ILE A 124 14.85 -8.34 4.29
C ILE A 124 14.57 -9.85 4.37
N ARG A 125 13.32 -10.17 4.69
CA ARG A 125 12.78 -11.53 4.73
C ARG A 125 11.61 -11.66 3.78
N LEU A 126 11.49 -12.81 3.14
CA LEU A 126 10.25 -13.28 2.53
C LEU A 126 9.50 -14.10 3.59
N LEU A 127 8.29 -13.66 3.91
CA LEU A 127 7.33 -14.40 4.74
C LEU A 127 6.24 -14.95 3.83
N GLU A 128 5.96 -16.24 3.96
CA GLU A 128 4.91 -16.94 3.23
C GLU A 128 3.88 -17.47 4.23
N ILE A 129 2.60 -17.23 3.95
CA ILE A 129 1.47 -17.63 4.78
C ILE A 129 0.45 -18.35 3.90
N GLU A 130 -0.04 -19.50 4.37
CA GLU A 130 -1.17 -20.19 3.77
C GLU A 130 -2.43 -19.90 4.60
N ILE A 131 -3.47 -19.37 3.96
CA ILE A 131 -4.78 -19.08 4.60
C ILE A 131 -5.84 -20.11 4.21
N GLU A 132 -6.81 -20.35 5.08
CA GLU A 132 -7.80 -21.44 4.93
C GLU A 132 -8.70 -21.32 3.70
N ARG A 133 -8.86 -20.11 3.16
CA ARG A 133 -9.71 -19.82 2.00
C ARG A 133 -9.12 -18.67 1.19
N PRO A 134 -9.28 -18.65 -0.14
CA PRO A 134 -8.67 -17.62 -0.98
C PRO A 134 -9.22 -16.23 -0.63
N MET A 135 -8.30 -15.28 -0.45
CA MET A 135 -8.59 -13.86 -0.34
C MET A 135 -8.70 -13.25 -1.74
N LYS A 136 -9.77 -12.50 -1.99
CA LYS A 136 -9.83 -11.58 -3.14
C LYS A 136 -9.10 -10.30 -2.76
N PHE A 137 -8.23 -9.81 -3.63
CA PHE A 137 -7.53 -8.53 -3.46
C PHE A 137 -7.05 -8.03 -4.84
N TRP A 138 -6.65 -6.76 -4.90
CA TRP A 138 -5.99 -6.17 -6.07
C TRP A 138 -4.48 -6.11 -5.86
N ALA A 139 -3.71 -6.36 -6.92
CA ALA A 139 -2.26 -6.39 -6.87
C ALA A 139 -1.70 -5.03 -6.39
N GLY A 140 -0.98 -5.03 -5.25
CA GLY A 140 -0.50 -3.83 -4.56
C GLY A 140 -1.16 -3.54 -3.21
N GLN A 141 -2.31 -4.17 -2.92
CA GLN A 141 -2.99 -4.05 -1.63
C GLN A 141 -2.20 -4.71 -0.47
N TYR A 142 -2.64 -4.43 0.75
CA TYR A 142 -2.03 -4.94 1.98
C TYR A 142 -3.04 -5.58 2.93
N VAL A 143 -2.53 -6.32 3.92
CA VAL A 143 -3.31 -6.87 5.03
C VAL A 143 -2.68 -6.47 6.35
N ASP A 144 -3.49 -6.41 7.39
CA ASP A 144 -3.00 -6.42 8.76
C ASP A 144 -2.76 -7.89 9.16
N LEU A 145 -1.52 -8.25 9.51
CA LEU A 145 -1.15 -9.55 10.03
C LEU A 145 -1.08 -9.52 11.55
N THR A 146 -1.80 -10.42 12.22
CA THR A 146 -1.80 -10.61 13.67
C THR A 146 -1.18 -11.95 14.02
N LEU A 147 -0.14 -11.94 14.87
CA LEU A 147 0.52 -13.15 15.36
C LEU A 147 -0.31 -13.86 16.44
N GLN A 148 0.01 -15.13 16.70
CA GLN A 148 -0.78 -16.07 17.53
C GLN A 148 -1.22 -15.56 18.91
N ASP A 149 -0.43 -14.71 19.58
CA ASP A 149 -0.80 -14.15 20.89
C ASP A 149 -1.79 -12.98 20.82
N GLY A 150 -2.14 -12.54 19.61
CA GLY A 150 -3.04 -11.41 19.36
C GLY A 150 -2.44 -10.05 19.71
N THR A 151 -1.20 -9.99 20.20
CA THR A 151 -0.61 -8.76 20.75
C THR A 151 0.08 -7.92 19.68
N ILE A 152 0.56 -8.55 18.61
CA ILE A 152 1.30 -7.87 17.55
C ILE A 152 0.51 -7.92 16.25
N THR A 153 0.02 -6.74 15.83
CA THR A 153 -0.62 -6.53 14.53
C THR A 153 0.15 -5.49 13.72
N ARG A 154 0.48 -5.80 12.46
CA ARG A 154 1.17 -4.88 11.54
C ARG A 154 0.66 -5.03 10.11
N ALA A 155 0.63 -3.91 9.39
CA ALA A 155 0.30 -3.87 7.98
C ALA A 155 1.48 -4.35 7.12
N PHE A 156 1.22 -5.25 6.18
CA PHE A 156 2.20 -5.69 5.18
C PHE A 156 1.53 -5.85 3.82
N SER A 157 2.12 -5.23 2.79
CA SER A 157 1.63 -5.34 1.41
C SER A 157 1.95 -6.70 0.81
N MET A 158 0.99 -7.29 0.12
CA MET A 158 1.16 -8.59 -0.54
C MET A 158 2.16 -8.48 -1.70
N ALA A 159 2.99 -9.51 -1.86
CA ALA A 159 3.93 -9.69 -2.96
C ALA A 159 3.43 -10.72 -3.99
N ASN A 160 2.52 -11.61 -3.61
CA ASN A 160 1.89 -12.55 -4.54
C ASN A 160 0.84 -11.83 -5.41
N PRO A 161 0.59 -12.30 -6.64
CA PRO A 161 -0.52 -11.78 -7.46
C PRO A 161 -1.89 -12.27 -6.94
N PRO A 162 -2.99 -11.55 -7.24
CA PRO A 162 -4.36 -11.94 -6.88
C PRO A 162 -4.77 -13.37 -7.24
N GLY A 163 -4.21 -13.93 -8.32
CA GLY A 163 -4.45 -15.32 -8.72
C GLY A 163 -4.01 -16.38 -7.70
N GLU A 164 -3.18 -16.01 -6.72
CA GLU A 164 -2.66 -16.89 -5.68
C GLU A 164 -3.25 -16.55 -4.29
N GLY A 165 -4.54 -16.21 -4.22
CA GLY A 165 -5.19 -15.70 -3.01
C GLY A 165 -5.17 -16.59 -1.76
N THR A 166 -4.71 -17.84 -1.84
CA THR A 166 -4.52 -18.74 -0.68
C THR A 166 -3.10 -18.67 -0.11
N ASN A 167 -2.11 -18.36 -0.93
CA ASN A 167 -0.69 -18.35 -0.58
C ASN A 167 -0.18 -16.90 -0.59
N LEU A 168 -0.30 -16.23 0.56
CA LEU A 168 0.09 -14.84 0.70
C LEU A 168 1.60 -14.74 0.94
N ARG A 169 2.26 -13.82 0.24
CA ARG A 169 3.71 -13.61 0.33
C ARG A 169 3.99 -12.16 0.71
N PHE A 170 4.98 -11.93 1.55
CA PHE A 170 5.30 -10.61 2.08
C PHE A 170 6.82 -10.39 2.11
N ILE A 171 7.28 -9.29 1.53
CA ILE A 171 8.70 -8.88 1.58
C ILE A 171 8.84 -7.87 2.71
N ILE A 172 9.36 -8.33 3.84
CA ILE A 172 9.36 -7.58 5.11
C ILE A 172 10.77 -7.10 5.42
N LYS A 173 10.91 -5.79 5.60
CA LYS A 173 12.14 -5.19 6.14
C LYS A 173 12.17 -5.36 7.66
N LYS A 174 13.31 -5.82 8.15
CA LYS A 174 13.63 -5.91 9.57
C LYS A 174 14.06 -4.55 10.10
N TYR A 175 13.48 -4.18 11.22
CA TYR A 175 13.89 -3.02 11.99
C TYR A 175 14.46 -3.51 13.32
N PRO A 176 15.59 -2.96 13.78
CA PRO A 176 16.09 -3.23 15.13
C PRO A 176 14.98 -3.01 16.16
N ASN A 177 14.74 -4.00 17.02
CA ASN A 177 13.70 -3.98 18.05
C ASN A 177 12.25 -3.85 17.52
N GLY A 178 12.00 -4.10 16.24
CA GLY A 178 10.64 -4.09 15.69
C GLY A 178 9.80 -5.23 16.27
N ALA A 179 8.63 -4.94 16.84
CA ALA A 179 7.79 -5.93 17.51
C ALA A 179 7.50 -7.17 16.65
N PHE A 180 7.09 -6.97 15.40
CA PHE A 180 6.82 -8.05 14.44
C PHE A 180 8.09 -8.54 13.76
N SER A 181 8.86 -7.64 13.14
CA SER A 181 9.96 -8.04 12.25
C SER A 181 11.15 -8.68 12.98
N SER A 182 11.28 -8.48 14.30
CA SER A 182 12.24 -9.22 15.13
C SER A 182 11.86 -10.69 15.34
N GLN A 183 10.60 -11.07 15.11
CA GLN A 183 10.15 -12.47 15.26
C GLN A 183 10.63 -13.33 14.08
N LEU A 184 10.86 -12.73 12.91
CA LEU A 184 11.19 -13.43 11.66
C LEU A 184 12.54 -14.16 11.70
N ASP A 185 13.44 -13.81 12.62
CA ASP A 185 14.71 -14.50 12.82
C ASP A 185 14.63 -15.48 14.01
N GLY A 186 13.82 -16.52 13.86
CA GLY A 186 13.85 -17.70 14.71
C GLY A 186 12.86 -17.75 15.88
N LYS A 187 11.99 -16.74 16.06
CA LYS A 187 10.87 -16.86 17.02
C LYS A 187 9.57 -17.27 16.35
N LEU A 188 9.27 -16.69 15.19
CA LEU A 188 8.20 -17.13 14.31
C LEU A 188 8.71 -18.35 13.52
N ALA A 189 7.95 -19.43 13.52
CA ALA A 189 8.27 -20.68 12.87
C ALA A 189 7.18 -21.11 11.88
N VAL A 190 7.56 -21.98 10.94
CA VAL A 190 6.60 -22.64 10.06
C VAL A 190 5.59 -23.41 10.90
N GLY A 191 4.30 -23.26 10.57
CA GLY A 191 3.18 -23.82 11.31
C GLY A 191 2.57 -22.89 12.36
N ASP A 192 3.23 -21.78 12.71
CA ASP A 192 2.67 -20.81 13.66
C ASP A 192 1.40 -20.17 13.09
N ALA A 193 0.39 -20.03 13.95
CA ALA A 193 -0.90 -19.45 13.56
C ALA A 193 -0.78 -17.94 13.32
N VAL A 194 -1.48 -17.47 12.29
CA VAL A 194 -1.56 -16.06 11.92
C VAL A 194 -2.96 -15.72 11.43
N ILE A 195 -3.42 -14.51 11.73
CA ILE A 195 -4.67 -13.97 11.18
C ILE A 195 -4.30 -12.86 10.20
N ALA A 196 -4.76 -12.98 8.96
CA ALA A 196 -4.69 -11.92 7.96
C ALA A 196 -6.04 -11.22 7.87
N LYS A 197 -6.07 -9.90 8.08
CA LYS A 197 -7.27 -9.07 7.91
C LYS A 197 -7.07 -8.12 6.73
N GLY A 198 -7.98 -8.14 5.75
CA GLY A 198 -7.91 -7.27 4.58
C GLY A 198 -8.82 -7.74 3.45
N PRO A 199 -8.61 -7.25 2.21
CA PRO A 199 -7.50 -6.38 1.79
C PRO A 199 -7.74 -4.88 2.06
N TYR A 200 -6.66 -4.13 2.25
CA TYR A 200 -6.65 -2.68 2.43
C TYR A 200 -5.79 -1.99 1.35
N GLY A 201 -5.90 -0.67 1.26
CA GLY A 201 -5.06 0.16 0.40
C GLY A 201 -5.63 0.42 -0.99
N THR A 202 -5.23 1.55 -1.55
CA THR A 202 -5.72 2.11 -2.82
C THR A 202 -4.65 2.13 -3.93
N CYS A 203 -3.38 1.90 -3.56
CA CYS A 203 -2.25 1.75 -4.47
C CYS A 203 -2.24 0.33 -5.07
N PHE A 204 -3.04 0.11 -6.10
CA PHE A 204 -3.11 -1.17 -6.80
C PHE A 204 -3.19 -0.98 -8.31
N ARG A 205 -2.77 -2.01 -9.05
CA ARG A 205 -2.68 -1.99 -10.52
C ARG A 205 -3.99 -1.55 -11.18
N ARG A 206 -3.92 -0.57 -12.06
CA ARG A 206 -4.98 -0.19 -13.00
C ARG A 206 -4.80 -0.95 -14.32
N GLU A 207 -5.80 -1.73 -14.68
CA GLU A 207 -5.86 -2.60 -15.86
C GLU A 207 -6.31 -1.84 -17.11
N GLU A 208 -6.04 -2.40 -18.30
CA GLU A 208 -6.52 -1.86 -19.59
C GLU A 208 -6.07 -0.42 -19.91
N ARG A 209 -4.94 0.00 -19.31
CA ARG A 209 -4.34 1.32 -19.53
C ARG A 209 -3.21 1.21 -20.56
N PRO A 210 -3.30 1.86 -21.74
CA PRO A 210 -2.33 1.65 -22.82
C PRO A 210 -1.01 2.41 -22.66
N GLY A 211 -0.95 3.43 -21.79
CA GLY A 211 0.26 4.23 -21.58
C GLY A 211 1.32 3.52 -20.72
N PRO A 212 2.48 4.12 -20.45
CA PRO A 212 3.55 3.49 -19.68
C PRO A 212 3.20 3.27 -18.20
N MET A 213 3.78 2.24 -17.60
CA MET A 213 3.72 1.96 -16.16
C MET A 213 5.09 2.20 -15.52
N LEU A 214 5.14 3.03 -14.49
CA LEU A 214 6.35 3.21 -13.66
C LEU A 214 6.15 2.50 -12.32
N LEU A 215 7.07 1.61 -11.97
CA LEU A 215 7.16 0.98 -10.66
C LEU A 215 8.38 1.58 -9.95
N ILE A 216 8.20 2.23 -8.80
CA ILE A 216 9.25 2.97 -8.11
C ILE A 216 9.33 2.49 -6.66
N GLY A 217 10.36 1.70 -6.35
CA GLY A 217 10.48 1.02 -5.07
C GLY A 217 11.77 1.33 -4.31
N GLY A 218 11.75 1.06 -3.01
CA GLY A 218 12.95 0.99 -2.20
C GLY A 218 12.76 0.10 -0.97
N GLY A 219 13.75 -0.75 -0.68
CA GLY A 219 13.67 -1.72 0.42
C GLY A 219 12.45 -2.65 0.30
N SER A 220 11.68 -2.81 1.38
CA SER A 220 10.46 -3.63 1.36
C SER A 220 9.35 -3.08 0.44
N GLY A 221 9.52 -1.88 -0.11
CA GLY A 221 8.65 -1.35 -1.17
C GLY A 221 8.59 -2.25 -2.41
N MET A 222 9.53 -3.19 -2.56
CA MET A 222 9.44 -4.27 -3.53
C MET A 222 8.15 -5.11 -3.37
N SER A 223 7.63 -5.31 -2.15
CA SER A 223 6.47 -6.19 -1.89
C SER A 223 5.27 -5.87 -2.78
N PRO A 224 4.62 -4.69 -2.66
CA PRO A 224 3.46 -4.36 -3.49
C PRO A 224 3.79 -4.27 -4.98
N LEU A 225 4.99 -3.76 -5.33
CA LEU A 225 5.40 -3.60 -6.73
C LEU A 225 5.63 -4.95 -7.42
N TRP A 226 6.11 -5.95 -6.69
CA TRP A 226 6.27 -7.32 -7.18
C TRP A 226 4.91 -7.95 -7.47
N SER A 227 3.92 -7.73 -6.60
CA SER A 227 2.54 -8.15 -6.84
C SER A 227 1.96 -7.50 -8.10
N ILE A 228 2.11 -6.18 -8.26
CA ILE A 228 1.66 -5.42 -9.44
C ILE A 228 2.31 -5.95 -10.72
N LEU A 229 3.63 -6.16 -10.72
CA LEU A 229 4.37 -6.66 -11.88
C LEU A 229 3.96 -8.09 -12.24
N ALA A 230 3.84 -8.98 -11.24
CA ALA A 230 3.42 -10.36 -11.44
C ALA A 230 2.00 -10.45 -12.02
N ASP A 231 1.07 -9.65 -11.51
CA ASP A 231 -0.30 -9.55 -11.99
C ASP A 231 -0.37 -9.00 -13.43
N HIS A 232 0.42 -7.95 -13.72
CA HIS A 232 0.56 -7.41 -15.07
C HIS A 232 1.04 -8.48 -16.06
N ILE A 233 2.09 -9.22 -15.73
CA ILE A 233 2.59 -10.32 -16.55
C ILE A 233 1.54 -11.42 -16.72
N GLY A 234 0.82 -11.77 -15.65
CA GLY A 234 -0.26 -12.77 -15.67
C GLY A 234 -1.43 -12.39 -16.56
N SER A 235 -1.74 -11.09 -16.67
CA SER A 235 -2.81 -10.57 -17.54
C SER A 235 -2.49 -10.66 -19.03
N GLY A 236 -1.20 -10.74 -19.39
CA GLY A 236 -0.75 -10.73 -20.79
C GLY A 236 -0.66 -9.34 -21.43
N GLU A 237 -1.00 -8.26 -20.73
CA GLU A 237 -0.80 -6.90 -21.22
C GLU A 237 0.68 -6.62 -21.55
N GLN A 238 0.92 -5.74 -22.53
CA GLN A 238 2.27 -5.44 -23.07
C GLN A 238 2.59 -3.95 -23.07
N ARG A 239 1.95 -3.16 -22.20
CA ARG A 239 2.26 -1.74 -22.05
C ARG A 239 3.73 -1.55 -21.60
N PRO A 240 4.40 -0.45 -21.96
CA PRO A 240 5.77 -0.21 -21.51
C PRO A 240 5.88 -0.19 -19.98
N VAL A 241 6.90 -0.83 -19.43
CA VAL A 241 7.15 -0.88 -17.99
C VAL A 241 8.57 -0.39 -17.68
N ARG A 242 8.67 0.52 -16.71
CA ARG A 242 9.95 0.93 -16.11
C ARG A 242 9.92 0.64 -14.63
N PHE A 243 10.85 -0.18 -14.16
CA PHE A 243 10.95 -0.55 -12.76
C PHE A 243 12.22 0.05 -12.16
N PHE A 244 12.06 1.17 -11.46
CA PHE A 244 13.09 1.85 -10.70
C PHE A 244 13.15 1.30 -9.27
N TYR A 245 14.33 0.87 -8.82
CA TYR A 245 14.49 0.34 -7.48
C TYR A 245 15.73 0.89 -6.77
N GLY A 246 15.51 1.63 -5.68
CA GLY A 246 16.56 2.19 -4.84
C GLY A 246 17.03 1.22 -3.77
N ALA A 247 18.34 0.98 -3.72
CA ALA A 247 19.01 0.19 -2.70
C ALA A 247 20.20 0.95 -2.10
N ARG A 248 20.69 0.49 -0.95
CA ARG A 248 21.90 1.06 -0.35
C ARG A 248 23.13 0.58 -1.10
N THR A 249 23.34 -0.73 -1.06
CA THR A 249 24.50 -1.42 -1.66
C THR A 249 24.03 -2.52 -2.61
N ARG A 250 24.96 -3.13 -3.34
CA ARG A 250 24.65 -4.26 -4.23
C ARG A 250 24.07 -5.46 -3.48
N ALA A 251 24.46 -5.67 -2.22
CA ALA A 251 23.96 -6.76 -1.37
C ALA A 251 22.49 -6.58 -0.95
N ASP A 252 21.92 -5.39 -1.18
CA ASP A 252 20.52 -5.08 -0.88
C ASP A 252 19.61 -5.25 -2.12
N LEU A 253 20.17 -5.66 -3.26
CA LEU A 253 19.43 -6.05 -4.45
C LEU A 253 19.11 -7.54 -4.42
N PHE A 254 17.89 -7.90 -4.80
CA PHE A 254 17.40 -9.27 -4.86
C PHE A 254 16.40 -9.42 -6.03
N TYR A 255 16.07 -10.66 -6.38
CA TYR A 255 15.28 -11.02 -7.56
C TYR A 255 15.86 -10.59 -8.91
N LEU A 256 17.18 -10.40 -9.00
CA LEU A 256 17.84 -9.91 -10.22
C LEU A 256 17.69 -10.89 -11.39
N ASP A 257 17.80 -12.20 -11.13
CA ASP A 257 17.67 -13.23 -12.17
C ASP A 257 16.22 -13.32 -12.66
N GLU A 258 15.25 -13.20 -11.76
CA GLU A 258 13.83 -13.17 -12.06
C GLU A 258 13.46 -11.93 -12.87
N LEU A 259 13.98 -10.76 -12.52
CA LEU A 259 13.79 -9.51 -13.28
C LEU A 259 14.41 -9.60 -14.68
N ALA A 260 15.58 -10.22 -14.81
CA ALA A 260 16.19 -10.50 -16.11
C ALA A 260 15.34 -11.45 -16.96
N ALA A 261 14.75 -12.48 -16.34
CA ALA A 261 13.81 -13.38 -17.03
C ALA A 261 12.50 -12.67 -17.44
N ILE A 262 12.01 -11.73 -16.63
CA ILE A 262 10.85 -10.88 -16.98
C ILE A 262 11.16 -9.99 -18.18
N ALA A 263 12.35 -9.40 -18.24
CA ALA A 263 12.77 -8.58 -19.37
C ALA A 263 12.73 -9.34 -20.71
N ALA A 264 12.91 -10.67 -20.68
CA ALA A 264 12.79 -11.52 -21.87
C ALA A 264 11.33 -11.82 -22.28
N ARG A 265 10.34 -11.54 -21.42
CA ARG A 265 8.91 -11.86 -21.64
C ARG A 265 8.06 -10.65 -22.04
N LEU A 266 8.47 -9.45 -21.69
CA LEU A 266 7.75 -8.21 -21.98
C LEU A 266 8.41 -7.49 -23.15
N ASN A 267 7.60 -6.93 -24.05
CA ASN A 267 8.11 -6.23 -25.24
C ASN A 267 8.95 -4.99 -24.92
N ASP A 268 8.60 -4.27 -23.85
CA ASP A 268 9.25 -3.04 -23.44
C ASP A 268 9.31 -2.95 -21.92
N PHE A 269 10.25 -3.68 -21.33
CA PHE A 269 10.54 -3.68 -19.89
C PHE A 269 11.98 -3.25 -19.61
N LYS A 270 12.16 -2.35 -18.64
CA LYS A 270 13.49 -1.96 -18.15
C LYS A 270 13.50 -1.92 -16.63
N PHE A 271 14.38 -2.70 -16.03
CA PHE A 271 14.71 -2.60 -14.61
C PHE A 271 15.91 -1.67 -14.42
N VAL A 272 15.78 -0.68 -13.54
CA VAL A 272 16.77 0.37 -13.27
C VAL A 272 17.07 0.39 -11.76
N PRO A 273 18.01 -0.45 -11.30
CA PRO A 273 18.48 -0.41 -9.92
C PRO A 273 19.41 0.78 -9.71
N ALA A 274 19.25 1.48 -8.58
CA ALA A 274 20.13 2.58 -8.18
C ALA A 274 20.71 2.34 -6.79
N LEU A 275 22.03 2.51 -6.68
CA LEU A 275 22.75 2.39 -5.41
C LEU A 275 23.07 3.76 -4.83
N SER A 276 22.59 4.01 -3.61
CA SER A 276 22.90 5.26 -2.88
C SER A 276 24.26 5.24 -2.20
N HIS A 277 24.84 4.05 -1.96
CA HIS A 277 26.13 3.85 -1.31
C HIS A 277 26.93 2.83 -2.12
N VAL A 278 27.65 3.30 -3.13
CA VAL A 278 28.60 2.48 -3.88
C VAL A 278 29.96 2.55 -3.18
N GLU A 279 30.51 1.40 -2.81
CA GLU A 279 31.85 1.32 -2.24
C GLU A 279 32.91 1.22 -3.36
N THR A 280 34.11 1.71 -3.05
CA THR A 280 35.22 1.65 -4.01
C THR A 280 35.61 0.19 -4.24
N GLY A 281 35.45 -0.29 -5.48
CA GLY A 281 35.78 -1.67 -5.85
C GLY A 281 34.57 -2.61 -6.00
N ASP A 282 33.34 -2.13 -5.80
CA ASP A 282 32.11 -2.93 -5.97
C ASP A 282 31.84 -3.39 -7.42
N GLY A 283 32.58 -2.85 -8.39
CA GLY A 283 32.40 -3.14 -9.81
C GLY A 283 31.01 -2.74 -10.33
N TRP A 284 30.33 -1.80 -9.64
CA TRP A 284 29.02 -1.31 -10.02
C TRP A 284 29.13 -0.30 -11.17
N ASP A 285 28.49 -0.62 -12.29
CA ASP A 285 28.42 0.21 -13.49
C ASP A 285 27.00 0.74 -13.78
N GLY A 286 26.04 0.45 -12.89
CA GLY A 286 24.66 0.92 -12.98
C GLY A 286 24.44 2.31 -12.38
N GLU A 287 23.17 2.66 -12.19
CA GLU A 287 22.77 3.97 -11.67
C GLU A 287 23.24 4.20 -10.23
N THR A 288 23.59 5.44 -9.93
CA THR A 288 24.04 5.87 -8.59
C THR A 288 23.25 7.09 -8.11
N GLY A 289 23.17 7.24 -6.79
CA GLY A 289 22.44 8.31 -6.13
C GLY A 289 21.07 7.88 -5.61
N LEU A 290 20.21 8.85 -5.32
CA LEU A 290 18.87 8.59 -4.79
C LEU A 290 17.89 8.28 -5.94
N ILE A 291 16.94 7.39 -5.71
CA ILE A 291 16.09 6.85 -6.80
C ILE A 291 15.26 7.94 -7.51
N HIS A 292 14.83 8.99 -6.81
CA HIS A 292 14.07 10.09 -7.41
C HIS A 292 14.91 10.90 -8.42
N GLU A 293 16.22 11.02 -8.21
CA GLU A 293 17.14 11.68 -9.14
C GLU A 293 17.35 10.84 -10.40
N VAL A 294 17.42 9.52 -10.23
CA VAL A 294 17.52 8.56 -11.34
C VAL A 294 16.23 8.59 -12.17
N VAL A 295 15.06 8.51 -11.52
CA VAL A 295 13.77 8.64 -12.19
C VAL A 295 13.71 9.93 -13.00
N LEU A 296 14.15 11.07 -12.42
CA LEU A 296 14.19 12.35 -13.13
C LEU A 296 15.06 12.30 -14.40
N ARG A 297 16.26 11.70 -14.34
CA ARG A 297 17.14 11.56 -15.50
C ARG A 297 16.46 10.73 -16.60
N HIS A 298 15.95 9.55 -16.23
CA HIS A 298 15.31 8.65 -17.18
C HIS A 298 14.04 9.22 -17.82
N LEU A 299 13.20 9.92 -17.07
CA LEU A 299 12.00 10.56 -17.63
C LEU A 299 12.36 11.63 -18.68
N ARG A 300 13.46 12.36 -18.47
CA ARG A 300 13.93 13.38 -19.42
C ARG A 300 14.57 12.78 -20.67
N GLU A 301 15.25 11.64 -20.52
CA GLU A 301 15.96 10.96 -21.60
C GLU A 301 15.02 10.13 -22.49
N GLU A 302 14.16 9.31 -21.89
CA GLU A 302 13.36 8.31 -22.62
C GLU A 302 12.11 8.90 -23.27
N LYS A 303 11.64 10.08 -22.84
CA LYS A 303 10.49 10.81 -23.39
C LYS A 303 9.28 9.91 -23.67
N LEU A 304 8.90 9.15 -22.65
CA LEU A 304 7.75 8.26 -22.68
C LEU A 304 6.48 9.00 -23.14
N SER A 305 5.71 8.39 -24.04
CA SER A 305 4.50 8.98 -24.61
C SER A 305 3.23 8.34 -24.04
N GLY A 306 2.17 9.15 -23.87
CA GLY A 306 0.87 8.70 -23.36
C GLY A 306 0.70 8.94 -21.86
N ALA A 307 -0.47 8.61 -21.33
CA ALA A 307 -0.77 8.78 -19.90
C ALA A 307 0.02 7.74 -19.08
N ILE A 308 0.94 8.23 -18.25
CA ILE A 308 1.80 7.39 -17.41
C ILE A 308 1.05 7.06 -16.11
N ASP A 309 0.95 5.78 -15.74
CA ASP A 309 0.56 5.39 -14.39
C ASP A 309 1.83 5.10 -13.56
N ALA A 310 2.00 5.80 -12.44
CA ALA A 310 3.15 5.63 -11.56
C ALA A 310 2.72 5.02 -10.22
N TYR A 311 3.40 3.95 -9.81
CA TYR A 311 3.21 3.26 -8.53
C TYR A 311 4.49 3.39 -7.71
N ALA A 312 4.43 4.12 -6.60
CA ALA A 312 5.58 4.39 -5.74
C ALA A 312 5.38 3.81 -4.33
N CYS A 313 6.22 2.86 -3.92
CA CYS A 313 6.05 2.16 -2.65
C CYS A 313 7.36 2.09 -1.86
N GLY A 314 7.33 2.44 -0.58
CA GLY A 314 8.52 2.35 0.27
C GLY A 314 8.57 3.37 1.41
N PRO A 315 9.78 3.71 1.90
CA PRO A 315 9.95 4.65 3.01
C PRO A 315 9.41 6.05 2.68
N THR A 316 8.76 6.69 3.66
CA THR A 316 8.18 8.04 3.51
C THR A 316 9.12 9.07 2.85
N PRO A 317 10.40 9.20 3.26
CA PRO A 317 11.31 10.18 2.64
C PRO A 317 11.55 9.94 1.15
N MET A 318 11.51 8.67 0.72
CA MET A 318 11.66 8.32 -0.70
C MET A 318 10.43 8.75 -1.49
N ILE A 319 9.23 8.43 -0.98
CA ILE A 319 7.97 8.78 -1.65
C ILE A 319 7.84 10.30 -1.74
N ASP A 320 8.10 11.02 -0.65
CA ASP A 320 8.03 12.49 -0.62
C ASP A 320 8.97 13.16 -1.65
N ALA A 321 10.11 12.53 -1.96
CA ALA A 321 11.03 13.02 -2.98
C ALA A 321 10.62 12.64 -4.42
N VAL A 322 9.94 11.51 -4.61
CA VAL A 322 9.49 11.02 -5.94
C VAL A 322 8.26 11.78 -6.44
N LEU A 323 7.31 12.11 -5.56
CA LEU A 323 6.03 12.73 -5.98
C LEU A 323 6.22 14.05 -6.77
N PRO A 324 7.06 15.02 -6.32
CA PRO A 324 7.29 16.24 -7.09
C PRO A 324 7.98 15.97 -8.42
N VAL A 325 8.89 14.99 -8.47
CA VAL A 325 9.58 14.60 -9.71
C VAL A 325 8.58 14.11 -10.75
N LEU A 326 7.61 13.26 -10.36
CA LEU A 326 6.58 12.77 -11.27
C LEU A 326 5.70 13.92 -11.79
N GLN A 327 5.19 14.76 -10.89
CA GLN A 327 4.31 15.88 -11.24
C GLN A 327 5.00 16.91 -12.15
N MET A 328 6.24 17.31 -11.82
CA MET A 328 7.00 18.26 -12.61
C MET A 328 7.39 17.74 -14.00
N ASN A 329 7.28 16.43 -14.24
CA ASN A 329 7.54 15.80 -15.53
C ASN A 329 6.26 15.27 -16.20
N GLY A 330 5.09 15.81 -15.83
CA GLY A 330 3.84 15.63 -16.57
C GLY A 330 3.07 14.36 -16.24
N VAL A 331 3.35 13.70 -15.12
CA VAL A 331 2.47 12.65 -14.60
C VAL A 331 1.32 13.30 -13.83
N GLU A 332 0.09 13.08 -14.29
CA GLU A 332 -1.11 13.65 -13.68
C GLU A 332 -1.32 13.11 -12.25
N PRO A 333 -1.80 13.93 -11.30
CA PRO A 333 -2.02 13.49 -9.91
C PRO A 333 -2.87 12.21 -9.78
N ASP A 334 -3.93 12.08 -10.58
CA ASP A 334 -4.84 10.92 -10.58
C ASP A 334 -4.21 9.64 -11.17
N HIS A 335 -2.99 9.76 -11.70
CA HIS A 335 -2.18 8.65 -12.19
C HIS A 335 -0.95 8.37 -11.31
N ILE A 336 -0.84 9.02 -10.15
CA ILE A 336 0.22 8.78 -9.17
C ILE A 336 -0.37 8.04 -7.97
N PHE A 337 -0.07 6.76 -7.89
CA PHE A 337 -0.47 5.88 -6.81
C PHE A 337 0.74 5.61 -5.91
N PHE A 338 0.56 5.68 -4.59
CA PHE A 338 1.67 5.45 -3.69
C PHE A 338 1.27 4.78 -2.37
N ASP A 339 2.24 4.09 -1.78
CA ASP A 339 2.12 3.48 -0.46
C ASP A 339 3.32 3.89 0.41
N LYS A 340 3.05 4.56 1.53
CA LYS A 340 4.06 5.09 2.45
C LYS A 340 4.20 4.18 3.65
N PHE A 341 5.39 3.59 3.82
CA PHE A 341 5.67 2.73 4.95
C PHE A 341 6.10 3.56 6.15
N THR A 342 5.14 3.88 7.01
CA THR A 342 5.37 4.58 8.28
C THR A 342 5.65 3.57 9.39
N PRO A 343 6.72 3.74 10.20
CA PRO A 343 6.90 2.95 11.40
C PRO A 343 5.70 3.12 12.34
N ALA A 344 5.12 2.00 12.79
CA ALA A 344 4.07 2.05 13.80
C ALA A 344 4.64 2.63 15.12
N VAL A 345 3.92 3.58 15.71
CA VAL A 345 4.37 4.30 16.92
C VAL A 345 4.14 3.49 18.21
N ARG A 346 3.57 2.28 18.11
CA ARG A 346 3.25 1.39 19.24
C ARG A 346 3.55 -0.06 18.95
#